data_AF-A0A1Q9CYD3-F1
#
_entry.id   AF-A0A1Q9CYD3-F1
#
_cell.length_a   1.000
_cell.length_b   1.000
_cell.length_c   1.000
_cell.angle_alpha   90.00
_cell.angle_beta   90.00
_cell.angle_gamma   90.00
#
_symmetry.space_group_name_H-M   'P 1'
#
loop_
_entity.id
_entity.type
_entity.pdbx_description
1 polymer ?
#
loop_
_entity_poly.entity_id
_entity_poly.type
_entity_poly.pdbx_seq_one_letter_code
_entity_poly.pdbx_strand_id
1 'polypeptide(L)'
;MHPGAGRPSYIQEIMYGERGDEAEVTPLLKKPPALFSPGHRMRMNILPMFLNVFIPWAIFVYCFCLSSFYLMYKTPLLAWLCISAVFVIWLVFVAVAFCARKYHPDPTWFTFFSILAAICAVWGILAGLANLREYEDPYYTLQEMRDAKGPNGTGVNPSLVSGEDVMDAGVLTFQQGSMFDADRTWHFISQISA
;
A
#
# COMPACT_ATOMS: atom_id res chain seq x y z
N MET A 1 12.86 15.00 -63.33
CA MET A 1 14.09 15.26 -64.10
C MET A 1 14.27 16.76 -64.27
N HIS A 2 15.14 17.37 -63.47
CA HIS A 2 16.09 18.39 -63.93
C HIS A 2 17.32 18.30 -63.00
N PRO A 3 18.54 18.20 -63.56
CA PRO A 3 19.79 18.03 -62.82
C PRO A 3 20.47 19.38 -62.55
N GLY A 4 21.13 19.50 -61.41
CA GLY A 4 22.20 20.48 -61.17
C GLY A 4 23.18 19.81 -60.20
N ALA A 5 24.37 19.33 -60.62
CA ALA A 5 25.52 20.10 -61.10
C ALA A 5 25.71 21.33 -60.19
N GLY A 6 26.51 21.33 -59.12
CA GLY A 6 27.83 20.73 -58.93
C GLY A 6 28.87 21.84 -59.07
N ARG A 7 29.54 22.22 -57.97
CA ARG A 7 30.96 22.62 -57.99
C ARG A 7 31.66 22.31 -56.65
N PRO A 8 32.87 21.74 -56.69
CA PRO A 8 33.79 21.59 -55.56
C PRO A 8 34.84 22.71 -55.54
N SER A 9 35.46 22.96 -54.37
CA SER A 9 36.82 23.52 -54.19
C SER A 9 37.01 23.78 -52.68
N TYR A 10 37.75 22.95 -51.93
CA TYR A 10 39.22 22.88 -51.87
C TYR A 10 39.87 24.27 -51.98
N ILE A 11 40.10 24.91 -50.82
CA ILE A 11 41.20 25.81 -50.45
C ILE A 11 40.76 26.42 -49.12
N GLN A 12 41.26 25.90 -48.00
CA GLN A 12 41.93 26.70 -46.96
C GLN A 12 42.52 25.73 -45.92
N GLU A 13 43.39 24.85 -46.43
CA GLU A 13 44.42 24.25 -45.59
C GLU A 13 45.39 25.37 -45.19
N ILE A 14 46.01 25.26 -44.01
CA ILE A 14 47.22 25.98 -43.59
C ILE A 14 47.02 27.44 -43.12
N MET A 15 46.54 27.58 -41.88
CA MET A 15 47.08 28.58 -40.94
C MET A 15 47.56 27.82 -39.70
N TYR A 16 48.64 27.05 -39.89
CA TYR A 16 49.49 26.58 -38.80
C TYR A 16 50.25 27.80 -38.26
N GLY A 17 49.70 28.42 -37.22
CA GLY A 17 50.42 29.33 -36.34
C GLY A 17 50.91 28.55 -35.11
N GLU A 18 52.21 28.37 -35.03
CA GLU A 18 52.91 27.81 -33.87
C GLU A 18 52.59 28.58 -32.57
N ARG A 19 52.34 27.79 -31.52
CA ARG A 19 52.95 27.88 -30.19
C ARG A 19 52.99 29.28 -29.55
N GLY A 20 51.92 29.60 -28.84
CA GLY A 20 51.99 30.33 -27.59
C GLY A 20 51.58 29.40 -26.45
N ASP A 21 52.54 29.00 -25.63
CA ASP A 21 52.33 28.38 -24.32
C ASP A 21 51.62 29.39 -23.41
N GLU A 22 50.31 29.56 -23.58
CA GLU A 22 49.45 30.17 -22.57
C GLU A 22 48.82 29.06 -21.75
N ALA A 23 49.42 28.89 -20.57
CA ALA A 23 48.88 28.29 -19.38
C ALA A 23 47.44 27.78 -19.53
N GLU A 24 47.34 26.46 -19.45
CA GLU A 24 46.18 25.63 -19.20
C GLU A 24 45.37 26.15 -17.99
N VAL A 25 44.62 27.26 -18.16
CA VAL A 25 43.69 27.76 -17.14
C VAL A 25 42.42 26.92 -17.22
N THR A 26 42.55 25.69 -16.73
CA THR A 26 41.50 24.83 -16.15
C THR A 26 40.08 24.99 -16.71
N PRO A 27 39.57 24.03 -17.49
CA PRO A 27 38.13 23.86 -17.69
C PRO A 27 37.46 23.25 -16.43
N LEU A 28 37.85 23.67 -15.22
CA LEU A 28 37.30 23.19 -13.94
C LEU A 28 35.98 23.87 -13.57
N LEU A 29 35.52 24.84 -14.37
CA LEU A 29 34.23 25.49 -14.17
C LEU A 29 33.38 25.39 -15.44
N LYS A 30 33.08 24.15 -15.89
CA LYS A 30 31.86 23.90 -16.66
C LYS A 30 30.70 24.28 -15.75
N LYS A 31 30.31 25.56 -15.81
CA LYS A 31 29.14 26.10 -15.11
C LYS A 31 27.99 25.15 -15.40
N PRO A 32 27.42 24.46 -14.39
CA PRO A 32 26.27 23.60 -14.64
C PRO A 32 25.25 24.46 -15.37
N PRO A 33 24.66 23.98 -16.48
CA PRO A 33 23.69 24.75 -17.23
C PRO A 33 22.68 25.30 -16.23
N ALA A 34 22.52 26.62 -16.21
CA ALA A 34 21.63 27.26 -15.26
C ALA A 34 20.26 26.61 -15.46
N LEU A 35 19.63 26.13 -14.38
CA LEU A 35 18.28 25.53 -14.39
C LEU A 35 17.22 26.43 -15.06
N PHE A 36 17.55 27.68 -15.31
CA PHE A 36 16.72 28.69 -15.95
C PHE A 36 17.24 29.16 -17.31
N SER A 37 18.04 28.37 -18.04
CA SER A 37 18.35 28.68 -19.44
C SER A 37 17.05 28.68 -20.26
N PRO A 38 16.59 29.85 -20.76
CA PRO A 38 15.32 29.96 -21.48
C PRO A 38 15.38 29.11 -22.75
N GLY A 39 14.57 28.07 -22.85
CA GLY A 39 14.52 27.18 -24.03
C GLY A 39 14.28 25.71 -23.72
N HIS A 40 14.56 25.25 -22.50
CA HIS A 40 14.29 23.86 -22.10
C HIS A 40 12.88 23.76 -21.46
N ARG A 41 11.83 23.73 -22.28
CA ARG A 41 10.46 23.47 -21.78
C ARG A 41 10.35 22.00 -21.40
N MET A 42 10.36 21.68 -20.10
CA MET A 42 10.02 20.34 -19.62
C MET A 42 8.61 19.97 -20.11
N ARG A 43 8.52 18.99 -21.00
CA ARG A 43 7.24 18.42 -21.43
C ARG A 43 6.76 17.48 -20.33
N MET A 44 5.93 18.00 -19.43
CA MET A 44 5.36 17.20 -18.36
C MET A 44 4.15 16.44 -18.89
N ASN A 45 4.29 15.12 -19.02
CA ASN A 45 3.16 14.26 -19.38
C ASN A 45 2.23 14.13 -18.17
N ILE A 46 0.97 14.50 -18.34
CA ILE A 46 -0.05 14.47 -17.27
C ILE A 46 -0.40 13.04 -16.82
N LEU A 47 -0.33 12.07 -17.73
CA LEU A 47 -0.67 10.66 -17.47
C LEU A 47 0.24 10.02 -16.40
N PRO A 48 1.59 10.08 -16.51
CA PRO A 48 2.50 9.64 -15.45
C PRO A 48 2.24 10.28 -14.09
N MET A 49 1.83 11.55 -14.03
CA MET A 49 1.49 12.20 -12.76
C MET A 49 0.31 11.53 -12.09
N PHE A 50 -0.78 11.26 -12.82
CA PHE A 50 -1.93 10.57 -12.26
C PHE A 50 -1.61 9.14 -11.82
N LEU A 51 -0.86 8.39 -12.65
CA LEU A 51 -0.46 7.02 -12.31
C LEU A 51 0.38 6.97 -11.02
N ASN A 52 1.28 7.95 -10.82
CA ASN A 52 2.10 8.05 -9.62
C ASN A 52 1.31 8.35 -8.34
N VAL A 53 0.07 8.82 -8.44
CA VAL A 53 -0.79 9.10 -7.28
C VAL A 53 -1.79 7.96 -7.06
N PHE A 54 -2.49 7.54 -8.11
CA PHE A 54 -3.55 6.54 -7.98
C PHE A 54 -3.04 5.14 -7.71
N ILE A 55 -1.90 4.74 -8.28
CA ILE A 55 -1.38 3.39 -8.07
C ILE A 55 -0.89 3.19 -6.62
N PRO A 56 -0.07 4.08 -6.03
CA PRO A 56 0.34 3.93 -4.63
C PRO A 56 -0.86 4.00 -3.67
N TRP A 57 -1.84 4.86 -3.96
CA TRP A 57 -3.09 4.91 -3.19
C TRP A 57 -3.88 3.60 -3.29
N ALA A 58 -4.01 3.01 -4.47
CA ALA A 58 -4.65 1.70 -4.63
C ALA A 58 -3.90 0.59 -3.89
N ILE A 59 -2.55 0.60 -3.90
CA ILE A 59 -1.73 -0.33 -3.12
C ILE A 59 -1.99 -0.15 -1.61
N PHE A 60 -2.07 1.10 -1.13
CA PHE A 60 -2.42 1.39 0.25
C PHE A 60 -3.79 0.78 0.63
N VAL A 61 -4.83 1.06 -0.16
CA VAL A 61 -6.19 0.54 0.09
C VAL A 61 -6.18 -0.98 0.07
N TYR A 62 -5.51 -1.61 -0.89
CA TYR A 62 -5.45 -3.06 -1.00
C TYR A 62 -4.75 -3.71 0.20
N CYS A 63 -3.57 -3.21 0.59
CA CYS A 63 -2.86 -3.69 1.77
C CYS A 63 -3.64 -3.46 3.07
N PHE A 64 -4.32 -2.31 3.19
CA PHE A 64 -5.21 -2.00 4.30
C PHE A 64 -6.36 -3.01 4.38
N CYS A 65 -7.07 -3.27 3.28
CA CYS A 65 -8.16 -4.25 3.25
C CYS A 65 -7.68 -5.67 3.61
N LEU A 66 -6.53 -6.11 3.09
CA LEU A 66 -5.99 -7.43 3.40
C LEU A 66 -5.61 -7.61 4.88
N SER A 67 -5.14 -6.53 5.53
CA SER A 67 -4.69 -6.57 6.93
C SER A 67 -5.79 -6.21 7.94
N SER A 68 -6.84 -5.51 7.51
CA SER A 68 -7.92 -5.03 8.36
C SER A 68 -9.09 -6.02 8.49
N PHE A 69 -9.40 -6.76 7.42
CA PHE A 69 -10.63 -7.57 7.38
C PHE A 69 -10.45 -9.02 7.88
N TYR A 70 -11.59 -9.71 7.96
CA TYR A 70 -11.75 -11.13 8.34
C TYR A 70 -10.73 -12.11 7.74
N LEU A 71 -10.15 -11.82 6.56
CA LEU A 71 -9.12 -12.68 5.96
C LEU A 71 -7.88 -12.81 6.87
N MET A 72 -7.40 -11.71 7.46
CA MET A 72 -6.25 -11.70 8.36
C MET A 72 -6.59 -12.42 9.67
N TYR A 73 -7.83 -12.30 10.14
CA TYR A 73 -8.32 -12.94 11.35
C TYR A 73 -8.41 -14.48 11.19
N LYS A 74 -9.10 -14.95 10.14
CA LYS A 74 -9.34 -16.39 9.94
C LYS A 74 -8.11 -17.15 9.41
N THR A 75 -7.40 -16.55 8.45
CA THR A 75 -6.31 -17.21 7.71
C THR A 75 -5.15 -16.25 7.51
N PRO A 76 -4.40 -15.89 8.57
CA PRO A 76 -3.33 -14.91 8.49
C PRO A 76 -2.25 -15.30 7.47
N LEU A 77 -1.98 -16.60 7.32
CA LEU A 77 -1.00 -17.10 6.34
C LEU A 77 -1.35 -16.67 4.91
N LEU A 78 -2.63 -16.77 4.51
CA LEU A 78 -3.07 -16.37 3.17
C LEU A 78 -2.98 -14.86 2.97
N ALA A 79 -3.35 -14.07 3.99
CA ALA A 79 -3.21 -12.62 3.96
C ALA A 79 -1.73 -12.19 3.80
N TRP A 80 -0.82 -12.81 4.57
CA TRP A 80 0.62 -12.55 4.47
C TRP A 80 1.20 -12.98 3.11
N LEU A 81 0.73 -14.08 2.52
CA LEU A 81 1.12 -14.47 1.16
C LEU A 81 0.70 -13.42 0.13
N CYS A 82 -0.53 -12.91 0.20
CA CYS A 82 -0.99 -11.83 -0.68
C CYS A 82 -0.17 -10.54 -0.50
N ILE A 83 0.12 -10.14 0.75
CA ILE A 83 0.99 -8.99 1.04
C ILE A 83 2.41 -9.21 0.50
N SER A 84 2.97 -10.41 0.65
CA SER A 84 4.30 -10.73 0.12
C SER A 84 4.36 -10.62 -1.41
N ALA A 85 3.29 -11.02 -2.11
CA ALA A 85 3.19 -10.88 -3.56
C ALA A 85 3.21 -9.40 -3.99
N VAL A 86 2.58 -8.50 -3.23
CA VAL A 86 2.64 -7.04 -3.48
C VAL A 86 4.08 -6.53 -3.38
N PHE A 87 4.85 -6.97 -2.36
CA PHE A 87 6.26 -6.59 -2.23
C PHE A 87 7.14 -7.16 -3.34
N VAL A 88 6.88 -8.38 -3.81
CA VAL A 88 7.59 -8.95 -4.97
C VAL A 88 7.34 -8.11 -6.22
N ILE A 89 6.09 -7.73 -6.48
CA ILE A 89 5.73 -6.85 -7.61
C ILE A 89 6.42 -5.48 -7.46
N TRP A 90 6.43 -4.92 -6.25
CA TRP A 90 7.13 -3.68 -5.95
C TRP A 90 8.64 -3.77 -6.22
N LEU A 91 9.30 -4.87 -5.87
CA LEU A 91 10.72 -5.09 -6.17
C LEU A 91 10.99 -5.12 -7.68
N VAL A 92 10.07 -5.67 -8.48
CA VAL A 92 10.16 -5.59 -9.94
C VAL A 92 10.12 -4.13 -10.40
N PHE A 93 9.23 -3.30 -9.86
CA PHE A 93 9.20 -1.88 -10.19
C PHE A 93 10.48 -1.13 -9.77
N VAL A 94 11.08 -1.48 -8.63
CA VAL A 94 12.39 -0.93 -8.21
C VAL A 94 13.49 -1.33 -9.21
N ALA A 95 13.52 -2.60 -9.64
CA ALA A 95 14.50 -3.08 -10.61
C ALA A 95 14.33 -2.39 -11.97
N VAL A 96 13.08 -2.21 -12.43
CA VAL A 96 12.76 -1.45 -13.65
C VAL A 96 13.18 0.00 -13.52
N ALA A 97 12.92 0.65 -12.38
CA ALA A 97 13.33 2.03 -12.12
C ALA A 97 14.87 2.17 -12.16
N PHE A 98 15.59 1.20 -11.59
CA PHE A 98 17.05 1.18 -11.61
C PHE A 98 17.61 0.96 -13.02
N CYS A 99 17.01 0.06 -13.80
CA CYS A 99 17.39 -0.15 -15.21
C CYS A 99 17.09 1.07 -16.06
N ALA A 100 15.91 1.70 -15.90
CA ALA A 100 15.51 2.89 -16.63
C ALA A 100 16.49 4.06 -16.41
N ARG A 101 16.98 4.24 -15.18
CA ARG A 101 18.01 5.25 -14.86
C ARG A 101 19.34 5.04 -15.60
N LYS A 102 19.69 3.80 -15.96
CA LYS A 102 20.93 3.52 -16.71
C LYS A 102 20.82 3.94 -18.17
N TYR A 103 19.65 3.79 -18.78
CA TYR A 103 19.45 4.06 -20.21
C TYR A 103 18.97 5.49 -20.48
N HIS A 104 18.25 6.10 -19.53
CA HIS A 104 17.73 7.46 -19.65
C HIS A 104 18.05 8.21 -18.35
N PRO A 105 18.87 9.28 -18.38
CA PRO A 105 19.23 10.04 -17.17
C PRO A 105 18.08 10.87 -16.58
N ASP A 106 16.99 11.10 -17.34
CA ASP A 106 15.94 12.06 -16.97
C ASP A 106 14.65 11.55 -16.28
N PRO A 107 14.33 10.24 -16.13
CA PRO A 107 13.06 9.85 -15.54
C PRO A 107 13.14 9.65 -14.01
N THR A 108 13.16 10.75 -13.25
CA THR A 108 13.08 10.73 -11.76
C THR A 108 11.75 10.15 -11.24
N TRP A 109 10.71 10.17 -12.07
CA TRP A 109 9.35 9.73 -11.74
C TRP A 109 9.25 8.26 -11.31
N PHE A 110 9.99 7.33 -11.93
CA PHE A 110 9.95 5.92 -11.51
C PHE A 110 10.49 5.69 -10.10
N THR A 111 11.50 6.46 -9.69
CA THR A 111 12.06 6.33 -8.35
C THR A 111 11.11 6.90 -7.32
N PHE A 112 10.53 8.06 -7.61
CA PHE A 112 9.48 8.64 -6.77
C PHE A 112 8.32 7.66 -6.58
N PHE A 113 7.84 7.07 -7.68
CA PHE A 113 6.82 6.03 -7.66
C PHE A 113 7.19 4.85 -6.75
N SER A 114 8.39 4.29 -6.92
CA SER A 114 8.82 3.14 -6.11
C SER A 114 8.88 3.46 -4.62
N ILE A 115 9.35 4.66 -4.24
CA ILE A 115 9.43 5.07 -2.85
C ILE A 115 8.02 5.26 -2.28
N LEU A 116 7.15 5.96 -3.02
CA LEU A 116 5.79 6.23 -2.59
C LEU A 116 4.96 4.94 -2.46
N ALA A 117 5.09 4.00 -3.41
CA ALA A 117 4.46 2.69 -3.34
C ALA A 117 4.91 1.89 -2.11
N ALA A 118 6.20 1.95 -1.75
CA ALA A 118 6.72 1.29 -0.54
C ALA A 118 6.10 1.89 0.73
N ILE A 119 6.09 3.23 0.83
CA ILE A 119 5.50 3.94 1.97
C ILE A 119 4.02 3.61 2.09
N CYS A 120 3.26 3.68 0.99
CA CYS A 120 1.84 3.35 0.95
C CYS A 120 1.56 1.89 1.34
N ALA A 121 2.35 0.94 0.87
CA ALA A 121 2.19 -0.46 1.23
C ALA A 121 2.42 -0.69 2.74
N VAL A 122 3.52 -0.18 3.28
CA VAL A 122 3.85 -0.32 4.71
C VAL A 122 2.81 0.38 5.58
N TRP A 123 2.43 1.61 5.22
CA TRP A 123 1.41 2.37 5.95
C TRP A 123 0.04 1.69 5.92
N GLY A 124 -0.35 1.12 4.77
CA GLY A 124 -1.59 0.35 4.64
C GLY A 124 -1.63 -0.87 5.57
N ILE A 125 -0.52 -1.61 5.67
CA ILE A 125 -0.41 -2.76 6.57
C ILE A 125 -0.50 -2.33 8.04
N LEU A 126 0.24 -1.29 8.43
CA LEU A 126 0.22 -0.81 9.82
C LEU A 126 -1.15 -0.29 10.23
N ALA A 127 -1.77 0.53 9.38
CA ALA A 127 -3.11 1.07 9.62
C ALA A 127 -4.18 -0.04 9.65
N GLY A 128 -4.09 -1.03 8.77
CA GLY A 128 -5.05 -2.14 8.76
C GLY A 128 -4.88 -3.05 9.98
N LEU A 129 -3.65 -3.35 10.41
CA LEU A 129 -3.41 -4.10 11.65
C LEU A 129 -3.88 -3.35 12.91
N ALA A 130 -3.71 -2.03 12.95
CA ALA A 130 -4.25 -1.21 14.02
C ALA A 130 -5.79 -1.28 14.02
N ASN A 131 -6.43 -1.12 12.85
CA ASN A 131 -7.88 -1.21 12.74
C ASN A 131 -8.42 -2.60 13.16
N LEU A 132 -7.76 -3.68 12.72
CA LEU A 132 -8.13 -5.03 13.11
C LEU A 132 -8.10 -5.19 14.63
N ARG A 133 -7.00 -4.76 15.29
CA ARG A 133 -6.83 -4.92 16.75
C ARG A 133 -7.79 -4.06 17.56
N GLU A 134 -8.02 -2.82 17.14
CA GLU A 134 -8.79 -1.87 17.93
C GLU A 134 -10.30 -2.03 17.74
N TYR A 135 -10.76 -2.38 16.53
CA TYR A 135 -12.18 -2.32 16.18
C TYR A 135 -12.76 -3.68 15.80
N GLU A 136 -12.07 -4.47 15.00
CA GLU A 136 -12.65 -5.69 14.40
C GLU A 136 -12.46 -6.93 15.27
N ASP A 137 -11.33 -7.05 15.99
CA ASP A 137 -11.00 -8.21 16.83
C ASP A 137 -12.04 -8.45 17.95
N PRO A 138 -12.54 -7.43 18.67
CA PRO A 138 -13.64 -7.63 19.62
C PRO A 138 -14.91 -8.12 18.95
N TYR A 139 -15.22 -7.61 17.75
CA TYR A 139 -16.40 -7.99 17.01
C TYR A 139 -16.33 -9.44 16.53
N TYR A 140 -15.21 -9.85 15.94
CA TYR A 140 -15.03 -11.23 15.50
C TYR A 140 -14.96 -12.19 16.67
N THR A 141 -14.31 -11.82 17.78
CA THR A 141 -14.30 -12.64 18.99
C THR A 141 -15.71 -12.87 19.52
N LEU A 142 -16.55 -11.83 19.56
CA LEU A 142 -17.97 -11.98 19.94
C LEU A 142 -18.76 -12.85 18.95
N GLN A 143 -18.40 -12.85 17.68
CA GLN A 143 -19.03 -13.66 16.64
C GLN A 143 -18.56 -15.13 16.68
N GLU A 144 -17.32 -15.38 17.09
CA GLU A 144 -16.77 -16.73 17.28
C GLU A 144 -17.19 -17.35 18.61
N MET A 145 -17.54 -16.54 19.61
CA MET A 145 -18.18 -17.04 20.82
C MET A 145 -19.37 -17.90 20.38
N ARG A 146 -19.30 -19.17 20.78
CA ARG A 146 -20.21 -20.19 20.29
C ARG A 146 -21.64 -19.72 20.60
N ASP A 147 -22.46 -19.52 19.57
CA ASP A 147 -23.90 -19.54 19.76
C ASP A 147 -24.19 -20.90 20.41
N ALA A 148 -24.48 -20.92 21.71
CA ALA A 148 -24.93 -22.14 22.36
C ALA A 148 -26.29 -22.46 21.74
N LYS A 149 -26.26 -23.22 20.66
CA LYS A 149 -27.45 -23.84 20.07
C LYS A 149 -27.51 -25.25 20.61
N GLY A 150 -28.70 -25.65 21.02
CA GLY A 150 -28.95 -27.02 21.43
C GLY A 150 -28.64 -28.00 20.30
N PRO A 151 -28.61 -29.31 20.57
CA PRO A 151 -28.23 -30.36 19.62
C PRO A 151 -29.01 -30.35 18.30
N ASN A 152 -30.16 -29.68 18.24
CA ASN A 152 -31.02 -29.56 17.06
C ASN A 152 -30.92 -28.20 16.36
N GLY A 153 -29.94 -27.36 16.72
CA GLY A 153 -29.84 -25.97 16.21
C GLY A 153 -30.90 -25.02 16.79
N THR A 154 -31.78 -25.51 17.66
CA THR A 154 -32.77 -24.73 18.41
C THR A 154 -32.09 -24.03 19.59
N GLY A 155 -32.73 -22.99 20.13
CA GLY A 155 -32.20 -22.30 21.32
C GLY A 155 -31.92 -23.23 22.50
N VAL A 156 -31.08 -22.78 23.45
CA VAL A 156 -30.74 -23.51 24.67
C VAL A 156 -31.99 -23.82 25.46
N ASN A 157 -32.13 -25.06 25.88
CA ASN A 157 -33.13 -25.48 26.86
C ASN A 157 -32.44 -25.63 28.23
N PRO A 158 -32.73 -24.74 29.20
CA PRO A 158 -32.06 -24.76 30.51
C PRO A 158 -32.42 -25.99 31.36
N SER A 159 -33.44 -26.76 30.98
CA SER A 159 -33.77 -28.03 31.65
C SER A 159 -32.89 -29.20 31.20
N LEU A 160 -32.19 -29.06 30.07
CA LEU A 160 -31.39 -30.13 29.46
C LEU A 160 -29.89 -29.84 29.46
N VAL A 161 -29.51 -28.56 29.44
CA VAL A 161 -28.11 -28.12 29.36
C VAL A 161 -27.72 -27.49 30.70
N SER A 162 -26.59 -27.91 31.26
CA SER A 162 -26.08 -27.34 32.51
C SER A 162 -25.63 -25.90 32.29
N GLY A 163 -25.74 -25.07 33.33
CA GLY A 163 -25.20 -23.71 33.30
C GLY A 163 -23.70 -23.68 32.98
N GLU A 164 -22.98 -24.73 33.37
CA GLU A 164 -21.54 -24.88 33.12
C GLU A 164 -21.21 -24.99 31.62
N ASP A 165 -22.07 -25.65 30.84
CA ASP A 165 -21.88 -25.88 29.40
C ASP A 165 -22.17 -24.63 28.55
N VAL A 166 -22.73 -23.58 29.17
CA VAL A 166 -23.11 -22.33 28.50
C VAL A 166 -22.31 -21.13 29.03
N MET A 167 -21.34 -21.35 29.92
CA MET A 167 -20.52 -20.26 30.48
C MET A 167 -19.56 -19.64 29.46
N ASP A 168 -19.25 -20.34 28.36
CA ASP A 168 -18.39 -19.86 27.27
C ASP A 168 -19.17 -19.18 26.13
N ALA A 169 -20.50 -19.16 26.21
CA ALA A 169 -21.36 -18.60 25.18
C ALA A 169 -21.51 -17.09 25.35
N GLY A 170 -21.15 -16.33 24.32
CA GLY A 170 -21.32 -14.87 24.28
C GLY A 170 -22.77 -14.43 24.09
N VAL A 171 -23.56 -15.25 23.40
CA VAL A 171 -24.99 -15.00 23.15
C VAL A 171 -25.79 -16.28 23.40
N LEU A 172 -26.78 -16.18 24.29
CA LEU A 172 -27.71 -17.26 24.58
C LEU A 172 -29.06 -16.97 23.93
N THR A 173 -29.43 -17.80 22.96
CA THR A 173 -30.79 -17.79 22.41
C THR A 173 -31.57 -18.91 23.07
N PHE A 174 -32.64 -18.60 23.80
CA PHE A 174 -33.47 -19.62 24.45
C PHE A 174 -34.48 -20.24 23.48
N GLN A 175 -34.85 -21.50 23.73
CA GLN A 175 -35.90 -22.16 22.96
C GLN A 175 -37.25 -21.46 23.17
N GLN A 176 -38.07 -21.39 22.12
CA GLN A 176 -39.39 -20.78 22.21
C GLN A 176 -40.25 -21.54 23.24
N GLY A 177 -40.78 -20.81 24.23
CA GLY A 177 -41.52 -21.37 25.36
C GLY A 177 -40.70 -21.52 26.64
N SER A 178 -39.39 -21.30 26.61
CA SER A 178 -38.60 -21.14 27.84
C SER A 178 -39.00 -19.83 28.53
N MET A 179 -39.41 -19.92 29.80
CA MET A 179 -39.76 -18.78 30.64
C MET A 179 -38.74 -18.64 31.77
N PHE A 180 -38.39 -17.41 32.13
CA PHE A 180 -37.57 -17.14 33.30
C PHE A 180 -38.41 -17.29 34.57
N ASP A 181 -37.91 -18.05 35.53
CA ASP A 181 -38.47 -18.14 36.88
C ASP A 181 -37.95 -16.97 37.72
N ALA A 182 -38.74 -15.90 37.78
CA ALA A 182 -38.36 -14.65 38.45
C ALA A 182 -38.08 -14.84 39.96
N ASP A 183 -38.70 -15.85 40.59
CA ASP A 183 -38.53 -16.11 42.02
C ASP A 183 -37.18 -16.77 42.34
N ARG A 184 -36.50 -17.32 41.32
CA ARG A 184 -35.20 -17.99 41.45
C ARG A 184 -34.06 -17.25 40.75
N THR A 185 -34.35 -16.16 40.04
CA THR A 185 -33.32 -15.35 39.40
C THR A 185 -32.65 -14.40 40.38
N TRP A 186 -31.32 -14.39 40.36
CA TRP A 186 -30.52 -13.40 41.09
C TRP A 186 -30.55 -12.07 40.31
N HIS A 187 -31.34 -11.11 40.79
CA HIS A 187 -31.34 -9.76 40.22
C HIS A 187 -30.27 -8.90 40.90
N PHE A 188 -29.28 -8.46 40.14
CA PHE A 188 -28.38 -7.40 40.59
C PHE A 188 -29.11 -6.06 40.52
N ILE A 189 -29.81 -5.69 41.59
CA ILE A 189 -30.31 -4.32 41.77
C ILE A 189 -29.08 -3.45 42.08
N SER A 190 -28.61 -2.68 41.09
CA SER A 190 -27.58 -1.67 41.34
C SER A 190 -28.20 -0.56 42.19
N GLN A 191 -27.84 -0.51 43.47
CA GLN A 191 -28.20 0.62 44.32
C GLN A 191 -27.36 1.83 43.92
N ILE A 192 -27.87 2.63 42.99
CA ILE A 192 -27.40 4.00 42.80
C ILE A 192 -28.11 4.82 43.89
N SER A 193 -27.55 4.83 45.09
CA SER A 193 -27.92 5.78 46.14
C SER A 193 -27.30 7.13 45.81
N ALA A 194 -28.16 8.13 45.64
CA ALA A 194 -27.84 9.54 45.37
C ALA A 194 -27.14 10.24 46.54
#